data_AF-A0A800DAR2-F1
#
_entry.id   AF-A0A800DAR2-F1
#
_cell.length_a   1.000
_cell.length_b   1.000
_cell.length_c   1.000
_cell.angle_alpha   90.00
_cell.angle_beta   90.00
_cell.angle_gamma   90.00
#
_symmetry.space_group_name_H-M   'P 1'
#
loop_
_entity.id
_entity.type
_entity.pdbx_description
1 polymer ?
#
loop_
_entity_poly.entity_id
_entity_poly.type
_entity_poly.pdbx_seq_one_letter_code
_entity_poly.pdbx_strand_id
1 'polypeptide(L)'
;MFKKTFSKYFIFSSVSSIAFGSWVKFGNGAEITRNFYSQTISSWVPGQTIPLWHEAGEFVRMQGASSGPIEFSHLLLVALFFTLISKLKNIYKILFSAVFLFGIWQSYSRAAILGAIIILLFHLIYPLKDKISEIIKKNKKKVLITVLVVIFAGFWGIQNTNTLERAGTLEHFTRPVEAAKFGLDNIFSNNLGKLGPAARAKNLRENNNDSAMIAENVFIDIFAQMGIIGLILYLLFFFYLAKELEPKFLGIFLASLLVMNLATIFDMTPVSILFFAIFFIGTKKKL
;
A
#
# COMPACT_ATOMS: atom_id res chain seq x y z
N MET A 1 -28.56 -6.16 0.83
CA MET A 1 -28.65 -5.43 -0.45
C MET A 1 -27.82 -4.14 -0.39
N PHE A 2 -26.52 -4.22 -0.08
CA PHE A 2 -25.63 -3.06 -0.17
C PHE A 2 -25.27 -2.87 -1.65
N LYS A 3 -25.84 -1.84 -2.27
CA LYS A 3 -25.55 -1.47 -3.67
C LYS A 3 -24.08 -1.11 -3.79
N LYS A 4 -23.46 -1.46 -4.94
CA LYS A 4 -22.09 -1.14 -5.43
C LYS A 4 -21.79 0.37 -5.47
N THR A 5 -21.97 1.04 -4.36
CA THR A 5 -21.97 2.50 -4.24
C THR A 5 -20.71 2.92 -3.49
N PHE A 6 -20.25 2.10 -2.54
CA PHE A 6 -19.07 2.40 -1.76
C PHE A 6 -17.80 2.39 -2.61
N SER A 7 -17.59 1.34 -3.43
CA SER A 7 -16.46 1.31 -4.37
C SER A 7 -16.49 2.45 -5.38
N LYS A 8 -17.67 2.91 -5.82
CA LYS A 8 -17.79 4.08 -6.69
C LYS A 8 -17.34 5.35 -6.00
N TYR A 9 -17.85 5.63 -4.80
CA TYR A 9 -17.41 6.79 -4.01
C TYR A 9 -15.92 6.74 -3.74
N PHE A 10 -15.39 5.56 -3.40
CA PHE A 10 -13.96 5.37 -3.21
C PHE A 10 -13.15 5.71 -4.48
N ILE A 11 -13.53 5.18 -5.64
CA ILE A 11 -12.89 5.50 -6.94
C ILE A 11 -12.91 7.02 -7.19
N PHE A 12 -14.05 7.69 -7.00
CA PHE A 12 -14.16 9.14 -7.19
C PHE A 12 -13.33 9.95 -6.18
N SER A 13 -13.29 9.52 -4.92
CA SER A 13 -12.44 10.12 -3.90
C SER A 13 -10.95 9.96 -4.23
N SER A 14 -10.55 8.82 -4.79
CA SER A 14 -9.17 8.60 -5.25
C SER A 14 -8.81 9.50 -6.43
N VAL A 15 -9.73 9.70 -7.39
CA VAL A 15 -9.55 10.67 -8.49
C VAL A 15 -9.42 12.09 -7.93
N SER A 16 -10.25 12.47 -6.97
CA SER A 16 -10.18 13.78 -6.30
C SER A 16 -8.86 13.97 -5.56
N SER A 17 -8.33 12.91 -4.94
CA SER A 17 -7.02 12.91 -4.28
C SER A 17 -5.88 13.13 -5.29
N ILE A 18 -5.96 12.54 -6.49
CA ILE A 18 -4.99 12.80 -7.58
C ILE A 18 -5.12 14.22 -8.11
N ALA A 19 -6.34 14.75 -8.26
CA ALA A 19 -6.55 16.12 -8.67
C ALA A 19 -5.92 17.10 -7.67
N PHE A 20 -6.13 16.88 -6.38
CA PHE A 20 -5.47 17.63 -5.30
C PHE A 20 -3.95 17.51 -5.39
N GLY A 21 -3.41 16.29 -5.47
CA GLY A 21 -1.97 16.05 -5.57
C GLY A 21 -1.35 16.69 -6.82
N SER A 22 -2.06 16.71 -7.94
CA SER A 22 -1.65 17.36 -9.18
C SER A 22 -1.67 18.88 -9.07
N TRP A 23 -2.69 19.44 -8.41
CA TRP A 23 -2.77 20.87 -8.14
C TRP A 23 -1.65 21.34 -7.20
N VAL A 24 -1.40 20.61 -6.11
CA VAL A 24 -0.28 20.88 -5.21
C VAL A 24 1.04 20.80 -5.96
N LYS A 25 1.23 19.77 -6.78
CA LYS A 25 2.50 19.51 -7.45
C LYS A 25 2.79 20.42 -8.64
N PHE A 26 1.79 20.70 -9.48
CA PHE A 26 1.97 21.36 -10.78
C PHE A 26 1.27 22.72 -10.89
N GLY A 27 0.30 23.02 -10.01
CA GLY A 27 -0.61 24.17 -10.14
C GLY A 27 -0.43 25.24 -9.04
N ASN A 28 0.78 25.37 -8.47
CA ASN A 28 1.09 26.24 -7.34
C ASN A 28 0.27 25.98 -6.06
N GLY A 29 -0.49 24.88 -5.98
CA GLY A 29 -1.28 24.56 -4.79
C GLY A 29 -0.43 24.43 -3.53
N ALA A 30 0.85 24.09 -3.69
CA ALA A 30 1.79 24.07 -2.60
C ALA A 30 1.93 25.41 -1.86
N GLU A 31 1.90 26.56 -2.56
CA GLU A 31 2.02 27.87 -1.91
C GLU A 31 0.86 28.13 -0.95
N ILE A 32 -0.34 27.72 -1.36
CA ILE A 32 -1.57 27.86 -0.58
C ILE A 32 -1.57 26.89 0.60
N THR A 33 -1.06 25.68 0.40
CA THR A 33 -1.07 24.64 1.43
C THR A 33 0.11 24.69 2.39
N ARG A 34 1.08 25.61 2.20
CA ARG A 34 2.19 25.92 3.14
C ARG A 34 1.74 26.21 4.57
N ASN A 35 0.52 26.72 4.75
CA ASN A 35 -0.03 27.00 6.08
C ASN A 35 -0.50 25.74 6.81
N PHE A 36 -0.69 24.64 6.08
CA PHE A 36 -1.19 23.36 6.60
C PHE A 36 -0.12 22.26 6.61
N TYR A 37 0.91 22.37 5.76
CA TYR A 37 2.00 21.41 5.64
C TYR A 37 3.34 21.97 6.10
N SER A 38 4.29 21.09 6.44
CA SER A 38 5.65 21.51 6.79
C SER A 38 6.39 22.00 5.54
N GLN A 39 7.16 23.08 5.66
CA GLN A 39 8.01 23.60 4.57
C GLN A 39 9.31 22.81 4.37
N THR A 40 9.59 21.81 5.20
CA THR A 40 10.82 21.03 5.08
C THR A 40 10.77 20.16 3.83
N ILE A 41 11.74 20.35 2.94
CA ILE A 41 11.88 19.62 1.68
C ILE A 41 12.52 18.27 1.97
N SER A 42 11.95 17.21 1.40
CA SER A 42 12.63 15.96 1.06
C SER A 42 13.73 15.53 2.02
N SER A 43 13.30 15.13 3.18
CA SER A 43 13.75 13.82 3.58
C SER A 43 12.52 13.10 4.06
N TRP A 44 12.45 11.80 3.84
CA TRP A 44 11.72 11.00 4.81
C TRP A 44 12.51 11.13 6.11
N VAL A 45 12.34 12.28 6.78
CA VAL A 45 12.67 12.50 8.17
C VAL A 45 11.37 12.10 8.81
N PRO A 46 11.26 10.88 9.39
CA PRO A 46 10.19 10.62 10.32
C PRO A 46 10.16 11.84 11.25
N GLY A 47 9.06 12.56 11.23
CA GLY A 47 9.02 13.85 11.90
C GLY A 47 7.86 14.70 11.47
N GLN A 48 7.86 15.04 10.20
CA GLN A 48 7.27 16.31 9.81
C GLN A 48 5.75 16.21 9.69
N THR A 49 5.04 17.31 9.96
CA THR A 49 3.74 17.58 9.31
C THR A 49 3.92 17.21 7.86
N ILE A 50 3.02 16.42 7.25
CA ILE A 50 3.19 15.85 5.89
C ILE A 50 3.95 16.88 5.06
N PRO A 51 5.23 16.64 4.73
CA PRO A 51 6.03 17.69 4.16
C PRO A 51 5.33 18.12 2.89
N LEU A 52 5.30 19.43 2.65
CA LEU A 52 4.66 19.99 1.48
C LEU A 52 5.13 19.28 0.21
N TRP A 53 6.39 18.80 0.25
CA TRP A 53 7.04 18.03 -0.78
C TRP A 53 7.88 16.92 -0.17
N HIS A 54 7.69 15.69 -0.64
CA HIS A 54 8.70 14.64 -0.50
C HIS A 54 9.49 14.58 -1.80
N GLU A 55 10.81 14.47 -1.81
CA GLU A 55 11.54 14.19 -3.05
C GLU A 55 12.14 12.77 -3.04
N ALA A 56 12.46 12.29 -4.23
CA ALA A 56 13.27 11.13 -4.49
C ALA A 56 14.31 11.50 -5.54
N GLY A 57 15.52 11.86 -5.10
CA GLY A 57 16.48 12.55 -5.96
C GLY A 57 15.97 13.95 -6.28
N GLU A 58 15.97 14.34 -7.56
CA GLU A 58 15.51 15.65 -8.03
C GLU A 58 13.98 15.71 -8.27
N PHE A 59 13.26 14.62 -7.96
CA PHE A 59 11.84 14.51 -8.23
C PHE A 59 11.00 14.67 -6.97
N VAL A 60 10.21 15.74 -6.93
CA VAL A 60 9.09 15.87 -5.99
C VAL A 60 8.06 14.78 -6.24
N ARG A 61 7.69 14.04 -5.20
CA ARG A 61 6.71 12.95 -5.20
C ARG A 61 5.30 13.51 -4.95
N MET A 62 4.32 12.99 -5.68
CA MET A 62 2.91 13.32 -5.44
C MET A 62 2.40 12.63 -4.18
N GLN A 63 1.58 13.35 -3.42
CA GLN A 63 0.96 12.89 -2.18
C GLN A 63 -0.53 13.29 -2.13
N GLY A 64 -1.29 12.67 -1.24
CA GLY A 64 -2.70 12.99 -1.03
C GLY A 64 -2.88 14.17 -0.07
N ALA A 65 -4.12 14.64 0.08
CA ALA A 65 -4.45 15.70 1.03
C ALA A 65 -4.15 15.31 2.49
N SER A 66 -4.34 14.03 2.84
CA SER A 66 -4.18 13.55 4.20
C SER A 66 -3.21 12.37 4.30
N SER A 67 -2.38 12.15 3.29
CA SER A 67 -1.51 10.97 3.22
C SER A 67 -0.21 11.27 2.48
N GLY A 68 0.89 10.67 2.96
CA GLY A 68 2.18 10.71 2.27
C GLY A 68 2.14 9.96 0.93
N PRO A 69 3.20 10.07 0.10
CA PRO A 69 3.25 9.45 -1.22
C PRO A 69 3.04 7.94 -1.23
N ILE A 70 3.50 7.25 -0.17
CA ILE A 70 3.41 5.80 -0.06
C ILE A 70 1.96 5.39 0.19
N GLU A 71 1.33 5.88 1.25
CA GLU A 71 -0.05 5.58 1.63
C GLU A 71 -1.01 6.02 0.52
N PHE A 72 -0.79 7.21 -0.04
CA PHE A 72 -1.50 7.71 -1.22
C PHE A 72 -1.48 6.67 -2.34
N SER A 73 -0.30 6.21 -2.76
CA SER A 73 -0.18 5.26 -3.88
C SER A 73 -0.77 3.88 -3.60
N HIS A 74 -0.75 3.41 -2.35
CA HIS A 74 -1.41 2.17 -1.97
C HIS A 74 -2.93 2.28 -2.02
N LEU A 75 -3.51 3.41 -1.61
CA LEU A 75 -4.94 3.66 -1.80
C LEU A 75 -5.29 3.70 -3.29
N LEU A 76 -4.43 4.28 -4.14
CA LEU A 76 -4.62 4.25 -5.59
C LEU A 76 -4.54 2.84 -6.18
N LEU A 77 -3.73 1.94 -5.62
CA LEU A 77 -3.71 0.53 -6.03
C LEU A 77 -5.05 -0.15 -5.77
N VAL A 78 -5.63 0.08 -4.59
CA VAL A 78 -6.97 -0.44 -4.27
C VAL A 78 -8.00 0.14 -5.25
N ALA A 79 -7.93 1.44 -5.55
CA ALA A 79 -8.84 2.09 -6.49
C ALA A 79 -8.70 1.54 -7.93
N LEU A 80 -7.45 1.29 -8.36
CA LEU A 80 -7.14 0.65 -9.63
C LEU A 80 -7.76 -0.75 -9.70
N PHE A 81 -7.58 -1.58 -8.67
CA PHE A 81 -8.17 -2.91 -8.59
C PHE A 81 -9.69 -2.87 -8.72
N PHE A 82 -10.36 -2.04 -7.90
CA PHE A 82 -11.82 -1.90 -7.95
C PHE A 82 -12.33 -1.39 -9.30
N THR A 83 -11.58 -0.49 -9.94
CA THR A 83 -11.92 0.04 -11.27
C THR A 83 -11.92 -1.05 -12.33
N LEU A 84 -10.89 -1.90 -12.35
CA LEU A 84 -10.75 -2.98 -13.33
C LEU A 84 -11.87 -4.01 -13.22
N ILE A 85 -12.26 -4.37 -11.99
CA ILE A 85 -13.34 -5.34 -11.74
C ILE A 85 -14.75 -4.72 -11.71
N SER A 86 -14.87 -3.40 -11.76
CA SER A 86 -16.15 -2.70 -11.73
C SER A 86 -17.02 -3.02 -12.96
N LYS A 87 -18.31 -2.66 -12.89
CA LYS A 87 -19.24 -2.69 -14.04
C LYS A 87 -19.22 -1.37 -14.84
N LEU A 88 -18.19 -0.54 -14.71
CA LEU A 88 -18.07 0.70 -15.50
C LEU A 88 -17.91 0.38 -17.00
N LYS A 89 -18.33 1.31 -17.87
CA LYS A 89 -18.04 1.22 -19.31
C LYS A 89 -16.52 1.19 -19.53
N ASN A 90 -16.05 0.47 -20.55
CA ASN A 90 -14.62 0.30 -20.82
C ASN A 90 -13.86 1.63 -20.92
N ILE A 91 -14.45 2.65 -21.55
CA ILE A 91 -13.83 3.98 -21.64
C ILE A 91 -13.54 4.61 -20.27
N TYR A 92 -14.47 4.49 -19.31
CA TYR A 92 -14.27 5.00 -17.96
C TYR A 92 -13.26 4.17 -17.17
N LYS A 93 -13.21 2.86 -17.40
CA LYS A 93 -12.17 2.01 -16.80
C LYS A 93 -10.78 2.45 -17.28
N ILE A 94 -10.61 2.62 -18.58
CA ILE A 94 -9.35 3.08 -19.17
C ILE A 94 -8.97 4.45 -18.61
N LEU A 95 -9.90 5.40 -18.60
CA LEU A 95 -9.67 6.75 -18.10
C LEU A 95 -9.25 6.76 -16.62
N PHE A 96 -10.03 6.10 -15.75
CA PHE A 96 -9.71 6.05 -14.33
C PHE A 96 -8.41 5.27 -14.05
N SER A 97 -8.19 4.14 -14.74
CA SER A 97 -6.93 3.40 -14.63
C SER A 97 -5.74 4.26 -15.05
N ALA A 98 -5.83 5.04 -16.13
CA ALA A 98 -4.77 5.94 -16.55
C ALA A 98 -4.50 7.03 -15.49
N VAL A 99 -5.55 7.61 -14.90
CA VAL A 99 -5.43 8.59 -13.81
C VAL A 99 -4.76 7.96 -12.58
N PHE A 100 -5.15 6.75 -12.18
CA PHE A 100 -4.52 6.07 -11.04
C PHE A 100 -3.06 5.70 -11.30
N LEU A 101 -2.75 5.20 -12.51
CA LEU A 101 -1.37 4.89 -12.89
C LEU A 101 -0.50 6.15 -12.92
N PHE A 102 -1.04 7.28 -13.37
CA PHE A 102 -0.38 8.57 -13.27
C PHE A 102 -0.08 8.94 -11.82
N GLY A 103 -1.06 8.87 -10.91
CA GLY A 103 -0.85 9.14 -9.49
C GLY A 103 0.18 8.21 -8.83
N ILE A 104 0.13 6.91 -9.13
CA ILE A 104 1.07 5.90 -8.63
C ILE A 104 2.49 6.17 -9.16
N TRP A 105 2.64 6.49 -10.43
CA TRP A 105 3.92 6.84 -11.03
C TRP A 105 4.51 8.11 -10.38
N GLN A 106 3.68 9.14 -10.24
CA GLN A 106 4.08 10.43 -9.67
C GLN A 106 4.41 10.33 -8.16
N SER A 107 3.90 9.33 -7.45
CA SER A 107 4.27 9.09 -6.04
C SER A 107 5.66 8.45 -5.89
N TYR A 108 6.24 7.94 -6.97
CA TYR A 108 7.54 7.25 -6.99
C TYR A 108 7.66 6.09 -5.98
N SER A 109 6.54 5.45 -5.64
CA SER A 109 6.52 4.28 -4.75
C SER A 109 6.81 3.01 -5.55
N ARG A 110 8.04 2.48 -5.45
CA ARG A 110 8.47 1.25 -6.16
C ARG A 110 7.53 0.08 -5.89
N ALA A 111 7.16 -0.09 -4.62
CA ALA A 111 6.19 -1.07 -4.16
C ALA A 111 4.84 -0.91 -4.88
N ALA A 112 4.32 0.32 -4.94
CA ALA A 112 3.04 0.55 -5.58
C ALA A 112 3.11 0.34 -7.11
N ILE A 113 4.20 0.74 -7.76
CA ILE A 113 4.43 0.47 -9.19
C ILE A 113 4.41 -1.04 -9.46
N LEU A 114 5.14 -1.82 -8.67
CA LEU A 114 5.14 -3.29 -8.78
C LEU A 114 3.75 -3.87 -8.54
N GLY A 115 3.04 -3.40 -7.52
CA GLY A 115 1.65 -3.79 -7.23
C GLY A 115 0.71 -3.48 -8.40
N ALA A 116 0.88 -2.35 -9.06
CA ALA A 116 0.07 -1.98 -10.23
C ALA A 116 0.32 -2.93 -11.40
N ILE A 117 1.60 -3.27 -11.65
CA ILE A 117 1.97 -4.26 -12.68
C ILE A 117 1.31 -5.61 -12.37
N ILE A 118 1.38 -6.08 -11.12
CA ILE A 118 0.75 -7.35 -10.70
C ILE A 118 -0.76 -7.31 -10.92
N ILE A 119 -1.44 -6.23 -10.53
CA ILE A 119 -2.89 -6.06 -10.72
C ILE A 119 -3.27 -6.06 -12.21
N LEU A 120 -2.50 -5.37 -13.05
CA LEU A 120 -2.73 -5.33 -14.50
C LEU A 120 -2.50 -6.70 -15.15
N LEU A 121 -1.39 -7.36 -14.83
CA LEU A 121 -1.09 -8.72 -15.30
C LEU A 121 -2.19 -9.68 -14.85
N PHE A 122 -2.62 -9.60 -13.60
CA PHE A 122 -3.73 -10.39 -13.10
C PHE A 122 -5.01 -10.15 -13.90
N HIS A 123 -5.38 -8.90 -14.16
CA HIS A 123 -6.58 -8.57 -14.93
C HIS A 123 -6.52 -9.10 -16.37
N LEU A 124 -5.35 -9.09 -17.00
CA LEU A 124 -5.12 -9.63 -18.35
C LEU A 124 -5.14 -11.17 -18.37
N ILE A 125 -4.56 -11.80 -17.35
CA ILE A 125 -4.37 -13.26 -17.28
C ILE A 125 -5.62 -13.96 -16.75
N TYR A 126 -6.40 -13.33 -15.87
CA TYR A 126 -7.55 -13.94 -15.21
C TYR A 126 -8.61 -14.51 -16.18
N PRO A 127 -8.99 -13.82 -17.28
CA PRO A 127 -9.88 -14.40 -18.29
C PRO A 127 -9.33 -15.66 -18.97
N LEU A 128 -8.01 -15.84 -18.96
CA LEU A 128 -7.31 -16.99 -19.54
C LEU A 128 -7.10 -18.14 -18.54
N LYS A 129 -7.56 -18.01 -17.29
CA LYS A 129 -7.27 -18.96 -16.21
C LYS A 129 -7.59 -20.42 -16.57
N ASP A 130 -8.67 -20.66 -17.32
CA ASP A 130 -9.13 -22.02 -17.63
C ASP A 130 -8.21 -22.66 -18.68
N LYS A 131 -7.84 -21.88 -19.72
CA LYS A 131 -6.83 -22.28 -20.72
C LYS A 131 -5.46 -22.50 -20.08
N ILE A 132 -5.04 -21.61 -19.19
CA ILE A 132 -3.78 -21.74 -18.46
C ILE A 132 -3.80 -22.97 -17.56
N SER A 133 -4.91 -23.23 -16.85
CA SER A 133 -5.04 -24.42 -16.02
C SER A 133 -4.94 -25.70 -16.84
N GLU A 134 -5.46 -25.72 -18.07
CA GLU A 134 -5.35 -26.86 -18.98
C GLU A 134 -3.90 -27.09 -19.42
N ILE A 135 -3.21 -26.01 -19.82
CA ILE A 135 -1.78 -26.05 -20.19
C ILE A 135 -0.92 -26.54 -19.01
N ILE A 136 -1.17 -26.04 -17.80
CA ILE A 136 -0.47 -26.45 -16.59
C ILE A 136 -0.74 -27.93 -16.29
N LYS A 137 -1.99 -28.39 -16.40
CA LYS A 137 -2.33 -29.81 -16.20
C LYS A 137 -1.62 -30.72 -17.20
N LYS A 138 -1.49 -30.28 -18.46
CA LYS A 138 -0.78 -31.01 -19.52
C LYS A 138 0.74 -31.00 -19.31
N ASN A 139 1.29 -29.94 -18.72
CA ASN A 139 2.74 -29.71 -18.62
C ASN A 139 3.24 -29.61 -17.16
N LYS A 140 2.58 -30.28 -16.19
CA LYS A 140 2.84 -30.10 -14.75
C LYS A 140 4.33 -30.14 -14.37
N LYS A 141 5.09 -31.12 -14.90
CA LYS A 141 6.52 -31.26 -14.63
C LYS A 141 7.34 -30.07 -15.15
N LYS A 142 7.07 -29.61 -16.38
CA LYS A 142 7.79 -28.47 -16.99
C LYS A 142 7.49 -27.18 -16.24
N VAL A 143 6.21 -26.92 -15.93
CA VAL A 143 5.81 -25.75 -15.16
C VAL A 143 6.44 -25.74 -13.78
N LEU A 144 6.46 -26.88 -13.08
CA LEU A 144 7.11 -27.00 -11.78
C LEU A 144 8.62 -26.68 -11.87
N ILE A 145 9.32 -27.25 -12.86
CA ILE A 145 10.74 -26.99 -13.08
C ILE A 145 10.97 -25.50 -13.38
N THR A 146 10.17 -24.89 -14.28
CA THR A 146 10.30 -23.47 -14.59
C THR A 146 10.07 -22.60 -13.37
N VAL A 147 9.05 -22.89 -12.56
CA VAL A 147 8.78 -22.15 -11.31
C VAL A 147 9.96 -22.29 -10.34
N LEU A 148 10.49 -23.51 -10.15
CA LEU A 148 11.65 -23.74 -9.29
C LEU A 148 12.89 -23.01 -9.80
N VAL A 149 13.15 -23.02 -11.11
CA VAL A 149 14.26 -22.29 -11.73
C VAL A 149 14.10 -20.78 -11.55
N VAL A 150 12.89 -20.23 -11.72
CA VAL A 150 12.63 -18.80 -11.52
C VAL A 150 12.80 -18.40 -10.05
N ILE A 151 12.28 -19.21 -9.11
CA ILE A 151 12.47 -18.99 -7.67
C ILE A 151 13.96 -19.06 -7.32
N PHE A 152 14.68 -20.07 -7.83
CA PHE A 152 16.10 -20.25 -7.56
C PHE A 152 16.95 -19.13 -8.15
N ALA A 153 16.69 -18.72 -9.40
CA ALA A 153 17.37 -17.59 -10.04
C ALA A 153 17.06 -16.26 -9.32
N GLY A 154 15.81 -16.06 -8.87
CA GLY A 154 15.43 -14.92 -8.05
C GLY A 154 16.18 -14.91 -6.72
N PHE A 155 16.25 -16.06 -6.03
CA PHE A 155 16.98 -16.21 -4.77
C PHE A 155 18.48 -15.98 -4.94
N TRP A 156 19.08 -16.54 -6.00
CA TRP A 156 20.49 -16.34 -6.35
C TRP A 156 20.81 -14.88 -6.67
N GLY A 157 19.92 -14.19 -7.41
CA GLY A 157 20.03 -12.77 -7.68
C GLY A 157 19.97 -11.91 -6.42
N ILE A 158 19.15 -12.29 -5.44
CA ILE A 158 19.08 -11.60 -4.14
C ILE A 158 20.37 -11.82 -3.34
N GLN A 159 20.95 -13.02 -3.33
CA GLN A 159 22.21 -13.29 -2.62
C GLN A 159 23.41 -12.49 -3.15
N ASN A 160 23.46 -12.22 -4.46
CA ASN A 160 24.56 -11.49 -5.10
C ASN A 160 24.42 -9.96 -5.04
N THR A 161 23.53 -9.45 -4.22
CA THR A 161 23.33 -8.01 -4.06
C THR A 161 23.45 -7.65 -2.59
N ASN A 162 24.08 -6.50 -2.26
CA ASN A 162 24.12 -5.94 -0.89
C ASN A 162 22.72 -5.59 -0.33
N THR A 163 21.65 -6.02 -0.99
CA THR A 163 20.26 -5.88 -0.56
C THR A 163 19.97 -6.70 0.70
N LEU A 164 20.71 -7.80 0.93
CA LEU A 164 20.60 -8.59 2.18
C LEU A 164 21.16 -7.85 3.41
N GLU A 165 22.15 -6.96 3.25
CA GLU A 165 22.67 -6.16 4.36
C GLU A 165 21.70 -5.05 4.80
N ARG A 166 20.75 -4.67 3.94
CA ARG A 166 19.62 -3.78 4.28
C ARG A 166 18.40 -4.54 4.81
N ALA A 167 18.36 -5.86 4.67
CA ALA A 167 17.20 -6.67 4.98
C ALA A 167 17.30 -7.26 6.39
N GLY A 168 16.46 -6.76 7.29
CA GLY A 168 16.17 -7.43 8.56
C GLY A 168 17.20 -7.25 9.67
N THR A 169 17.30 -6.05 10.24
CA THR A 169 17.63 -5.96 11.66
C THR A 169 16.46 -6.52 12.48
N LEU A 170 16.74 -7.20 13.60
CA LEU A 170 15.73 -7.67 14.57
C LEU A 170 14.74 -6.55 14.98
N GLU A 171 15.19 -5.31 14.87
CA GLU A 171 14.43 -4.09 15.14
C GLU A 171 13.13 -3.99 14.32
N HIS A 172 13.13 -4.44 13.06
CA HIS A 172 11.92 -4.46 12.22
C HIS A 172 10.83 -5.40 12.75
N PHE A 173 11.21 -6.44 13.51
CA PHE A 173 10.26 -7.35 14.16
C PHE A 173 9.77 -6.85 15.51
N THR A 174 10.59 -6.09 16.24
CA THR A 174 10.21 -5.56 17.56
C THR A 174 9.36 -4.30 17.45
N ARG A 175 9.60 -3.45 16.45
CA ARG A 175 8.88 -2.19 16.20
C ARG A 175 7.34 -2.31 16.20
N PRO A 176 6.71 -3.27 15.48
CA PRO A 176 5.26 -3.47 15.58
C PRO A 176 4.79 -3.92 16.98
N VAL A 177 5.58 -4.74 17.66
CA VAL A 177 5.22 -5.25 19.01
C VAL A 177 5.27 -4.11 20.02
N GLU A 178 6.31 -3.29 19.97
CA GLU A 178 6.43 -2.13 20.84
C GLU A 178 5.29 -1.15 20.56
N ALA A 179 4.96 -0.88 19.29
CA ALA A 179 3.90 0.08 18.96
C ALA A 179 2.52 -0.42 19.41
N ALA A 180 2.29 -1.73 19.33
CA ALA A 180 1.11 -2.35 19.91
C ALA A 180 1.04 -2.16 21.43
N LYS A 181 2.15 -2.35 22.15
CA LYS A 181 2.23 -2.08 23.60
C LYS A 181 1.89 -0.62 23.91
N PHE A 182 2.47 0.31 23.17
CA PHE A 182 2.18 1.74 23.31
C PHE A 182 0.69 2.08 23.06
N GLY A 183 0.05 1.40 22.11
CA GLY A 183 -1.40 1.51 21.89
C GLY A 183 -2.24 0.90 23.02
N LEU A 184 -1.80 -0.21 23.61
CA LEU A 184 -2.46 -0.84 24.75
C LEU A 184 -2.38 0.01 26.03
N ASP A 185 -1.34 0.82 26.19
CA ASP A 185 -1.23 1.74 27.32
C ASP A 185 -2.30 2.85 27.25
N ASN A 186 -2.85 3.14 26.05
CA ASN A 186 -3.87 4.17 25.84
C ASN A 186 -4.93 3.73 24.80
N ILE A 187 -5.69 2.67 25.12
CA ILE A 187 -6.64 2.01 24.21
C ILE A 187 -7.68 2.96 23.59
N PHE A 188 -8.18 3.92 24.38
CA PHE A 188 -9.36 4.72 24.01
C PHE A 188 -9.06 6.14 23.52
N SER A 189 -7.88 6.74 23.75
CA SER A 189 -7.54 8.02 23.10
C SER A 189 -6.09 8.49 23.19
N ASN A 190 -5.77 9.32 22.19
CA ASN A 190 -4.83 10.45 22.09
C ASN A 190 -3.32 10.20 22.12
N ASN A 191 -2.91 9.22 21.33
CA ASN A 191 -1.54 9.07 20.88
C ASN A 191 -1.32 9.64 19.47
N LEU A 192 -2.29 10.42 18.97
CA LEU A 192 -2.16 11.13 17.70
C LEU A 192 -0.87 11.96 17.71
N GLY A 193 -0.03 11.69 16.73
CA GLY A 193 1.27 12.35 16.59
C GLY A 193 2.32 11.98 17.63
N LYS A 194 2.09 10.98 18.50
CA LYS A 194 3.08 10.43 19.43
C LYS A 194 3.83 9.21 18.91
N LEU A 195 3.42 8.70 17.75
CA LEU A 195 4.10 7.64 17.03
C LEU A 195 4.42 8.05 15.60
N GLY A 196 5.32 7.27 15.00
CA GLY A 196 5.70 7.41 13.63
C GLY A 196 6.37 8.76 13.37
N PRO A 197 6.19 9.31 12.16
CA PRO A 197 6.81 10.56 11.80
C PRO A 197 6.50 11.69 12.78
N ALA A 198 5.25 12.05 13.00
CA ALA A 198 4.88 13.22 13.82
C ALA A 198 5.56 13.29 15.21
N ALA A 199 5.80 12.14 15.85
CA ALA A 199 6.48 12.06 17.15
C ALA A 199 7.95 12.45 17.12
N ARG A 200 8.66 12.08 16.05
CA ARG A 200 10.08 12.39 15.88
C ARG A 200 10.31 13.87 15.68
N ALA A 201 9.41 14.63 15.05
CA ALA A 201 9.61 16.07 14.89
C ALA A 201 9.36 16.79 16.20
N LYS A 202 8.37 16.32 16.97
CA LYS A 202 8.19 16.80 18.32
C LYS A 202 9.48 16.58 19.12
N ASN A 203 10.06 15.38 19.07
CA ASN A 203 11.32 15.07 19.74
C ASN A 203 12.53 15.86 19.19
N LEU A 204 12.63 16.05 17.88
CA LEU A 204 13.72 16.80 17.27
C LEU A 204 13.63 18.29 17.62
N ARG A 205 12.42 18.85 17.63
CA ARG A 205 12.17 20.25 17.98
C ARG A 205 12.34 20.53 19.47
N GLU A 206 11.81 19.66 20.32
CA GLU A 206 11.76 19.88 21.77
C GLU A 206 13.01 19.35 22.47
N ASN A 207 13.59 18.24 21.98
CA ASN A 207 14.66 17.51 22.66
C ASN A 207 15.94 17.36 21.82
N ASN A 208 16.00 17.94 20.61
CA ASN A 208 17.11 17.75 19.64
C ASN A 208 17.47 16.26 19.42
N ASN A 209 16.45 15.40 19.47
CA ASN A 209 16.60 13.95 19.35
C ASN A 209 15.84 13.43 18.12
N ASP A 210 16.56 12.70 17.29
CA ASP A 210 16.09 12.14 16.03
C ASP A 210 15.52 10.72 16.20
N SER A 211 15.19 10.29 17.42
CA SER A 211 14.52 9.02 17.65
C SER A 211 13.00 9.20 17.79
N ALA A 212 12.27 8.36 17.05
CA ALA A 212 10.91 8.03 17.42
C ALA A 212 10.55 6.62 17.01
N MET A 213 9.56 6.14 17.73
CA MET A 213 8.99 4.83 17.55
C MET A 213 8.13 4.78 16.28
N ILE A 214 8.43 3.84 15.38
CA ILE A 214 7.71 3.63 14.12
C ILE A 214 7.11 2.23 14.17
N ALA A 215 5.82 2.10 13.90
CA ALA A 215 5.11 0.82 14.05
C ALA A 215 5.43 -0.20 12.95
N GLU A 216 5.89 0.25 11.76
CA GLU A 216 6.15 -0.58 10.57
C GLU A 216 5.01 -1.49 10.09
N ASN A 217 3.82 -1.31 10.67
CA ASN A 217 2.60 -1.99 10.32
C ASN A 217 1.45 -0.99 10.41
N VAL A 218 0.69 -0.83 9.33
CA VAL A 218 -0.33 0.22 9.23
C VAL A 218 -1.49 -0.02 10.21
N PHE A 219 -1.90 -1.27 10.46
CA PHE A 219 -2.92 -1.56 11.48
C PHE A 219 -2.45 -1.18 12.88
N ILE A 220 -1.21 -1.53 13.22
CA ILE A 220 -0.65 -1.19 14.53
C ILE A 220 -0.46 0.32 14.65
N ASP A 221 -0.01 1.01 13.60
CA ASP A 221 0.14 2.46 13.61
C ASP A 221 -1.21 3.16 13.85
N ILE A 222 -2.26 2.75 13.14
CA ILE A 222 -3.62 3.27 13.34
C ILE A 222 -4.12 2.96 14.74
N PHE A 223 -3.96 1.73 15.22
CA PHE A 223 -4.35 1.36 16.58
C PHE A 223 -3.62 2.20 17.62
N ALA A 224 -2.32 2.35 17.45
CA ALA A 224 -1.49 2.98 18.45
C ALA A 224 -1.62 4.50 18.44
N GLN A 225 -1.97 5.14 17.31
CA GLN A 225 -2.27 6.58 17.23
C GLN A 225 -3.73 6.94 17.56
N MET A 226 -4.69 6.18 17.03
CA MET A 226 -6.13 6.48 17.09
C MET A 226 -6.92 5.59 18.05
N GLY A 227 -6.25 4.65 18.73
CA GLY A 227 -6.86 3.70 19.63
C GLY A 227 -7.70 2.65 18.91
N ILE A 228 -8.47 1.89 19.70
CA ILE A 228 -9.34 0.82 19.21
C ILE A 228 -10.43 1.34 18.27
N ILE A 229 -10.91 2.57 18.48
CA ILE A 229 -11.94 3.19 17.65
C ILE A 229 -11.42 3.40 16.22
N GLY A 230 -10.22 3.96 16.06
CA GLY A 230 -9.60 4.14 14.75
C GLY A 230 -9.36 2.81 14.04
N LEU A 231 -8.86 1.80 14.77
CA LEU A 231 -8.67 0.45 14.23
C LEU A 231 -10.01 -0.16 13.77
N ILE A 232 -11.08 -0.06 14.56
CA ILE A 232 -12.40 -0.56 14.20
C ILE A 232 -12.91 0.13 12.93
N LEU A 233 -12.83 1.47 12.85
CA LEU A 233 -13.27 2.22 11.67
C LEU A 233 -12.50 1.81 10.41
N TYR A 234 -11.18 1.61 10.54
CA TYR A 234 -10.33 1.16 9.45
C TYR A 234 -10.65 -0.28 9.00
N LEU A 235 -10.89 -1.18 9.94
CA LEU A 235 -11.33 -2.55 9.62
C LEU A 235 -12.72 -2.57 8.98
N LEU A 236 -13.65 -1.74 9.46
CA LEU A 236 -14.98 -1.59 8.87
C LEU A 236 -14.88 -1.08 7.43
N PHE A 237 -14.01 -0.11 7.15
CA PHE A 237 -13.76 0.39 5.79
C PHE A 237 -13.39 -0.76 4.83
N PHE A 238 -12.40 -1.58 5.18
CA PHE A 238 -12.02 -2.71 4.34
C PHE A 238 -13.04 -3.83 4.30
N PHE A 239 -13.77 -4.05 5.40
CA PHE A 239 -14.87 -5.01 5.43
C PHE A 239 -15.99 -4.62 4.46
N TYR A 240 -16.35 -3.33 4.39
CA TYR A 240 -17.33 -2.83 3.42
C TYR A 240 -16.83 -2.95 1.98
N LEU A 241 -15.54 -2.70 1.72
CA LEU A 241 -14.93 -2.97 0.42
C LEU A 241 -14.98 -4.45 0.05
N ALA A 242 -14.61 -5.34 0.98
CA ALA A 242 -14.63 -6.78 0.79
C ALA A 242 -16.03 -7.30 0.47
N LYS A 243 -17.07 -6.76 1.12
CA LYS A 243 -18.48 -7.10 0.86
C LYS A 243 -18.95 -6.76 -0.56
N GLU A 244 -18.32 -5.82 -1.24
CA GLU A 244 -18.65 -5.48 -2.63
C GLU A 244 -17.91 -6.35 -3.66
N LEU A 245 -16.94 -7.17 -3.23
CA LEU A 245 -16.17 -8.04 -4.10
C LEU A 245 -16.90 -9.34 -4.39
N GLU A 246 -16.75 -9.84 -5.62
CA GLU A 246 -17.13 -11.21 -5.92
C GLU A 246 -16.18 -12.16 -5.16
N PRO A 247 -16.66 -13.30 -4.60
CA PRO A 247 -15.84 -14.18 -3.75
C PRO A 247 -14.51 -14.60 -4.40
N LYS A 248 -14.50 -14.77 -5.72
CA LYS A 248 -13.31 -15.11 -6.53
C LYS A 248 -12.18 -14.07 -6.49
N PHE A 249 -12.46 -12.85 -6.05
CA PHE A 249 -11.51 -11.75 -5.94
C PHE A 249 -11.09 -11.46 -4.49
N LEU A 250 -11.75 -12.07 -3.51
CA LEU A 250 -11.48 -11.83 -2.09
C LEU A 250 -10.04 -12.18 -1.70
N GLY A 251 -9.51 -13.30 -2.19
CA GLY A 251 -8.14 -13.72 -1.87
C GLY A 251 -7.08 -12.70 -2.32
N ILE A 252 -7.26 -12.11 -3.50
CA ILE A 252 -6.35 -11.08 -4.02
C ILE A 252 -6.50 -9.78 -3.24
N PHE A 253 -7.73 -9.40 -2.92
CA PHE A 253 -7.96 -8.22 -2.09
C PHE A 253 -7.29 -8.36 -0.72
N LEU A 254 -7.48 -9.49 -0.04
CA LEU A 254 -6.82 -9.76 1.25
C LEU A 254 -5.29 -9.78 1.11
N ALA A 255 -4.76 -10.36 0.05
CA ALA A 255 -3.32 -10.35 -0.20
C ALA A 255 -2.80 -8.92 -0.46
N SER A 256 -3.54 -8.09 -1.21
CA SER A 256 -3.22 -6.67 -1.38
C SER A 256 -3.23 -5.92 -0.05
N LEU A 257 -4.22 -6.18 0.82
CA LEU A 257 -4.26 -5.59 2.16
C LEU A 257 -3.06 -6.03 2.99
N LEU A 258 -2.70 -7.31 2.99
CA LEU A 258 -1.52 -7.78 3.70
C LEU A 258 -0.26 -7.08 3.19
N VAL A 259 -0.08 -6.97 1.88
CA VAL A 259 1.07 -6.25 1.29
C VAL A 259 1.08 -4.78 1.67
N MET A 260 -0.07 -4.11 1.69
CA MET A 260 -0.18 -2.72 2.15
C MET A 260 0.25 -2.53 3.61
N ASN A 261 0.25 -3.60 4.42
CA ASN A 261 0.59 -3.55 5.84
C ASN A 261 2.04 -3.96 6.14
N LEU A 262 2.81 -4.34 5.12
CA LEU A 262 4.22 -4.66 5.26
C LEU A 262 5.04 -3.41 4.88
N ALA A 263 5.49 -2.62 5.86
CA ALA A 263 6.25 -1.40 5.58
C ALA A 263 7.56 -1.67 4.83
N THR A 264 8.13 -2.87 4.99
CA THR A 264 9.32 -3.36 4.30
C THR A 264 8.95 -4.34 3.20
N ILE A 265 8.30 -3.82 2.14
CA ILE A 265 7.93 -4.66 0.99
C ILE A 265 9.14 -5.41 0.46
N PHE A 266 10.35 -4.84 0.39
CA PHE A 266 11.51 -5.57 -0.14
C PHE A 266 11.95 -6.76 0.74
N ASP A 267 11.89 -6.63 2.07
CA ASP A 267 12.29 -7.71 2.99
C ASP A 267 11.21 -8.78 3.10
N MET A 268 9.95 -8.39 2.96
CA MET A 268 8.80 -9.30 3.04
C MET A 268 8.16 -9.58 1.67
N THR A 269 8.82 -9.24 0.55
CA THR A 269 8.34 -9.51 -0.83
C THR A 269 8.16 -11.01 -1.05
N PRO A 270 9.12 -11.88 -0.68
CA PRO A 270 8.92 -13.32 -0.81
C PRO A 270 7.72 -13.84 -0.02
N VAL A 271 7.52 -13.31 1.20
CA VAL A 271 6.40 -13.65 2.08
C VAL A 271 5.07 -13.15 1.50
N SER A 272 5.06 -11.94 0.95
CA SER A 272 3.92 -11.33 0.26
C SER A 272 3.51 -12.12 -0.97
N ILE A 273 4.47 -12.51 -1.81
CA ILE A 273 4.26 -13.35 -3.00
C ILE A 273 3.73 -14.73 -2.57
N LEU A 274 4.28 -15.31 -1.51
CA LEU A 274 3.83 -16.59 -0.97
C LEU A 274 2.39 -16.50 -0.45
N PHE A 275 2.03 -15.44 0.28
CA PHE A 275 0.65 -15.19 0.70
C PHE A 275 -0.28 -15.00 -0.49
N PHE A 276 0.12 -14.21 -1.49
CA PHE A 276 -0.62 -14.06 -2.75
C PHE A 276 -0.87 -15.43 -3.41
N ALA A 277 0.14 -16.28 -3.49
CA ALA A 277 0.02 -17.63 -4.05
C ALA A 277 -0.92 -18.52 -3.21
N ILE A 278 -0.77 -18.52 -1.88
CA ILE A 278 -1.60 -19.32 -0.96
C ILE A 278 -3.07 -18.89 -1.05
N PHE A 279 -3.37 -17.60 -0.97
CA PHE A 279 -4.75 -17.10 -1.03
C PHE A 279 -5.36 -17.28 -2.42
N PHE A 280 -4.57 -17.13 -3.49
CA PHE A 280 -5.04 -17.38 -4.86
C PHE A 280 -5.34 -18.86 -5.13
N ILE A 281 -4.52 -19.77 -4.59
CA ILE A 281 -4.70 -21.22 -4.76
C ILE A 281 -5.79 -21.75 -3.82
N GLY A 282 -5.83 -21.28 -2.58
CA GLY A 282 -6.72 -21.75 -1.51
C GLY A 282 -8.19 -21.33 -1.66
N THR A 283 -8.47 -20.20 -2.33
CA THR A 283 -9.85 -19.73 -2.59
C THR A 283 -10.60 -20.52 -3.67
N LYS A 284 -10.02 -21.62 -4.19
CA LYS A 284 -10.72 -22.55 -5.09
C LYS A 284 -11.88 -23.32 -4.46
N LYS A 285 -12.06 -23.28 -3.13
CA LYS A 285 -13.25 -23.86 -2.49
C LYS A 285 -14.40 -22.86 -2.48
N LYS A 286 -15.56 -23.28 -3.00
CA LYS A 286 -16.84 -22.56 -2.97
C LYS A 286 -17.08 -22.01 -1.55
N LEU A 287 -16.92 -20.70 -1.40
CA LEU A 287 -17.61 -19.88 -0.41
C LEU A 287 -18.87 -19.32 -1.06
#